data_AF-A0AB36X5D4-F1
#
_entry.id   AF-A0AB36X5D4-F1
#
_cell.length_a   1.000
_cell.length_b   1.000
_cell.length_c   1.000
_cell.angle_alpha   90.00
_cell.angle_beta   90.00
_cell.angle_gamma   90.00
#
_symmetry.space_group_name_H-M   'P 1'
#
loop_
_entity.id
_entity.type
_entity.pdbx_description
1 polymer ?
#
loop_
_entity_poly.entity_id
_entity_poly.type
_entity_poly.pdbx_seq_one_letter_code
_entity_poly.pdbx_strand_id
1 'polypeptide(L)'
;MTKKILFVCHGNICRSPMAEFITKKIVKDLGKEDEYEIASAATTEDAIIGGVGHDIDVRSQRVMNEHGIPFNHRQARKMVKSDYAKYDYIVGMDEENFFDMNHISAGDPERKEYKLLSFTGSMMDVDDPWYTGDFEAAYQDIYRGCEALINKIEKSGKPKSNYAVTGLYFYPAGVSEKAAQVKPSARGEVEITSLNDMYLQDDNLGVQLLGRGYAWLDTGTMQSLVDASNYVKMIEERQGVSVSAPEEIAYVHGWIDKDQLLEAAKHYGKSPYGKHLKSVAEGKVRY
;
A
#
# COMPACT_ATOMS: atom_id res chain seq x y z
N MET A 1 -14.41 -10.13 -16.45
CA MET A 1 -14.64 -8.69 -16.70
C MET A 1 -13.29 -8.08 -16.99
N THR A 2 -13.16 -7.35 -18.09
CA THR A 2 -11.92 -6.67 -18.49
C THR A 2 -11.64 -5.51 -17.55
N LYS A 3 -10.46 -5.48 -16.92
CA LYS A 3 -9.98 -4.43 -16.02
C LYS A 3 -9.46 -3.25 -16.85
N LYS A 4 -9.95 -2.04 -16.60
CA LYS A 4 -9.66 -0.86 -17.43
C LYS A 4 -8.80 0.14 -16.67
N ILE A 5 -7.62 0.45 -17.19
CA ILE A 5 -6.65 1.36 -16.57
C ILE A 5 -6.34 2.54 -17.51
N LEU A 6 -6.42 3.75 -16.97
CA LEU A 6 -5.99 4.97 -17.65
C LEU A 6 -4.83 5.61 -16.89
N PHE A 7 -3.67 5.71 -17.53
CA PHE A 7 -2.55 6.48 -17.00
C PHE A 7 -2.63 7.94 -17.49
N VAL A 8 -2.37 8.89 -16.60
CA VAL A 8 -2.50 10.30 -16.89
C VAL A 8 -1.24 11.04 -16.45
N CYS A 9 -0.73 11.91 -17.31
CA CYS A 9 0.32 12.85 -16.95
C CYS A 9 0.03 14.20 -17.61
N HIS A 10 0.91 15.19 -17.47
CA HIS A 10 0.71 16.53 -18.02
C HIS A 10 0.42 16.53 -19.54
N GLY A 11 1.40 16.13 -20.36
CA GLY A 11 1.31 16.21 -21.83
C GLY A 11 1.07 14.90 -22.58
N ASN A 12 1.00 13.74 -21.91
CA ASN A 12 0.80 12.42 -22.55
C ASN A 12 1.81 12.04 -23.66
N ILE A 13 3.07 12.43 -23.48
CA ILE A 13 4.18 12.09 -24.37
C ILE A 13 5.35 11.40 -23.66
N CYS A 14 5.48 11.53 -22.33
CA CYS A 14 6.56 10.93 -21.55
C CYS A 14 6.06 9.87 -20.57
N ARG A 15 5.63 10.31 -19.36
CA ARG A 15 5.33 9.44 -18.22
C ARG A 15 4.12 8.53 -18.44
N SER A 16 2.97 9.06 -18.87
CA SER A 16 1.77 8.23 -19.06
C SER A 16 1.86 7.24 -20.22
N PRO A 17 2.50 7.54 -21.37
CA PRO A 17 2.80 6.52 -22.37
C PRO A 17 3.77 5.45 -21.86
N MET A 18 4.84 5.84 -21.14
CA MET A 18 5.74 4.85 -20.52
C MET A 18 4.97 3.89 -19.62
N ALA A 19 4.13 4.41 -18.72
CA ALA A 19 3.30 3.60 -17.83
C ALA A 19 2.34 2.68 -18.59
N GLU A 20 1.70 3.17 -19.67
CA GLU A 20 0.83 2.36 -20.52
C GLU A 20 1.57 1.15 -21.10
N PHE A 21 2.73 1.35 -21.73
CA PHE A 21 3.45 0.27 -22.42
C PHE A 21 4.20 -0.67 -21.45
N ILE A 22 4.72 -0.14 -20.35
CA ILE A 22 5.26 -0.97 -19.26
C ILE A 22 4.18 -1.89 -18.72
N THR A 23 2.99 -1.35 -18.42
CA THR A 23 1.87 -2.16 -17.90
C THR A 23 1.41 -3.20 -18.92
N LYS A 24 1.32 -2.84 -20.21
CA LYS A 24 1.01 -3.77 -21.30
C LYS A 24 2.04 -4.92 -21.38
N LYS A 25 3.32 -4.63 -21.22
CA LYS A 25 4.36 -5.66 -21.17
C LYS A 25 4.18 -6.57 -19.95
N ILE A 26 3.98 -5.99 -18.75
CA ILE A 26 3.79 -6.76 -17.52
C ILE A 26 2.61 -7.75 -17.65
N VAL A 27 1.45 -7.28 -18.13
CA VAL A 27 0.26 -8.16 -18.28
C VAL A 27 0.45 -9.21 -19.37
N LYS A 28 1.21 -8.88 -20.44
CA LYS A 28 1.59 -9.83 -21.49
C LYS A 28 2.51 -10.92 -20.97
N ASP A 29 3.53 -10.55 -20.19
CA ASP A 29 4.46 -11.51 -19.57
C ASP A 29 3.74 -12.43 -18.57
N LEU A 30 2.63 -11.98 -17.99
CA LEU A 30 1.72 -12.79 -17.16
C LEU A 30 0.70 -13.63 -17.96
N GLY A 31 0.62 -13.49 -19.28
CA GLY A 31 -0.37 -14.16 -20.14
C GLY A 31 -1.81 -13.68 -19.93
N LYS A 32 -2.00 -12.42 -19.52
CA LYS A 32 -3.29 -11.84 -19.12
C LYS A 32 -3.73 -10.64 -19.98
N GLU A 33 -3.14 -10.45 -21.16
CA GLU A 33 -3.45 -9.32 -22.04
C GLU A 33 -4.95 -9.16 -22.37
N ASP A 34 -5.70 -10.27 -22.51
CA ASP A 34 -7.13 -10.24 -22.79
C ASP A 34 -8.00 -9.79 -21.59
N GLU A 35 -7.42 -9.74 -20.39
CA GLU A 35 -8.11 -9.28 -19.18
C GLU A 35 -8.01 -7.77 -18.97
N TYR A 36 -7.22 -7.04 -19.78
CA TYR A 36 -6.87 -5.64 -19.52
C TYR A 36 -7.14 -4.73 -20.71
N GLU A 37 -7.73 -3.56 -20.45
CA GLU A 37 -7.76 -2.43 -21.37
C GLU A 37 -6.90 -1.30 -20.78
N ILE A 38 -5.74 -1.02 -21.39
CA ILE A 38 -4.77 -0.06 -20.87
C ILE A 38 -4.58 1.08 -21.87
N ALA A 39 -4.77 2.31 -21.40
CA ALA A 39 -4.62 3.52 -22.19
C ALA A 39 -3.90 4.62 -21.40
N SER A 40 -3.54 5.69 -22.09
CA SER A 40 -3.00 6.91 -21.48
C SER A 40 -3.64 8.20 -22.02
N ALA A 41 -3.59 9.26 -21.22
CA ALA A 41 -4.09 10.60 -21.55
C ALA A 41 -3.28 11.72 -20.89
N ALA A 42 -3.60 12.96 -21.29
CA ALA A 42 -3.01 14.22 -20.83
C ALA A 42 -3.99 14.97 -19.92
N THR A 43 -3.50 15.72 -18.93
CA THR A 43 -4.31 16.72 -18.24
C THR A 43 -4.43 18.00 -19.07
N THR A 44 -3.40 18.32 -19.88
CA THR A 44 -3.35 19.51 -20.72
C THR A 44 -3.40 19.19 -22.22
N GLU A 45 -3.37 20.24 -23.04
CA GLU A 45 -3.31 20.15 -24.50
C GLU A 45 -1.95 20.59 -25.04
N ASP A 46 -0.92 20.73 -24.20
CA ASP A 46 0.38 21.28 -24.60
C ASP A 46 1.08 20.44 -25.67
N ALA A 47 0.80 19.14 -25.68
CA ALA A 47 1.28 18.22 -26.70
C ALA A 47 0.24 17.93 -27.81
N ILE A 48 -0.80 18.76 -27.94
CA ILE A 48 -1.89 18.61 -28.91
C ILE A 48 -1.98 19.92 -29.71
N ILE A 49 -1.27 19.98 -30.83
CA ILE A 49 -1.16 21.19 -31.64
C ILE A 49 -2.11 21.08 -32.83
N GLY A 50 -3.03 22.04 -32.97
CA GLY A 50 -3.99 22.06 -34.08
C GLY A 50 -4.93 20.84 -34.10
N GLY A 51 -5.20 20.25 -32.94
CA GLY A 51 -6.01 19.03 -32.80
C GLY A 51 -5.26 17.72 -33.10
N VAL A 52 -3.95 17.78 -33.35
CA VAL A 52 -3.10 16.61 -33.59
C VAL A 52 -2.19 16.40 -32.39
N GLY A 53 -2.34 15.25 -31.74
CA GLY A 53 -1.48 14.85 -30.63
C GLY A 53 -0.10 14.42 -31.08
N HIS A 54 0.93 14.87 -30.36
CA HIS A 54 2.29 14.36 -30.53
C HIS A 54 2.39 12.89 -30.09
N ASP A 55 3.31 12.18 -30.72
CA ASP A 55 3.66 10.82 -30.31
C ASP A 55 4.54 10.84 -29.04
N ILE A 56 4.92 9.66 -28.56
CA ILE A 56 5.83 9.50 -27.42
C ILE A 56 7.13 10.27 -27.67
N ASP A 57 7.61 11.02 -26.67
CA ASP A 57 8.88 11.75 -26.75
C ASP A 57 10.03 10.77 -27.03
N VAL A 58 10.93 11.15 -27.95
CA VAL A 58 12.04 10.31 -28.42
C VAL A 58 12.97 9.83 -27.30
N ARG A 59 13.10 10.60 -26.21
CA ARG A 59 13.90 10.22 -25.04
C ARG A 59 13.20 9.13 -24.23
N SER A 60 11.88 9.21 -24.10
CA SER A 60 11.08 8.14 -23.48
C SER A 60 11.10 6.87 -24.34
N GLN A 61 11.01 7.00 -25.67
CA GLN A 61 11.17 5.87 -26.60
C GLN A 61 12.54 5.21 -26.44
N ARG A 62 13.62 5.99 -26.32
CA ARG A 62 14.97 5.46 -26.10
C ARG A 62 15.06 4.62 -24.84
N VAL A 63 14.62 5.16 -23.70
CA VAL A 63 14.65 4.42 -22.41
C VAL A 63 13.79 3.16 -22.48
N MET A 64 12.58 3.24 -23.05
CA MET A 64 11.75 2.05 -23.24
C MET A 64 12.42 0.99 -24.12
N ASN A 65 13.11 1.38 -25.19
CA ASN A 65 13.87 0.44 -26.03
C ASN A 65 15.05 -0.19 -25.27
N GLU A 66 15.79 0.59 -24.48
CA GLU A 66 16.91 0.12 -23.66
C GLU A 66 16.47 -0.95 -22.64
N HIS A 67 15.25 -0.84 -22.11
CA HIS A 67 14.65 -1.82 -21.21
C HIS A 67 13.76 -2.88 -21.89
N GLY A 68 13.72 -2.92 -23.22
CA GLY A 68 12.96 -3.91 -23.96
C GLY A 68 11.44 -3.80 -23.80
N ILE A 69 10.91 -2.58 -23.59
CA ILE A 69 9.48 -2.29 -23.54
C ILE A 69 8.97 -2.01 -24.96
N PRO A 70 8.13 -2.89 -25.55
CA PRO A 70 7.56 -2.66 -26.86
C PRO A 70 6.50 -1.55 -26.80
N PHE A 71 6.54 -0.63 -27.75
CA PHE A 71 5.53 0.41 -27.92
C PHE A 71 5.14 0.58 -29.39
N ASN A 72 3.94 1.14 -29.60
CA ASN A 72 3.43 1.49 -30.93
C ASN A 72 3.26 3.01 -31.02
N HIS A 73 3.32 3.54 -32.23
CA HIS A 73 2.98 4.94 -32.51
C HIS A 73 1.58 5.27 -32.02
N ARG A 74 1.44 6.46 -31.44
CA ARG A 74 0.19 6.96 -30.88
C ARG A 74 0.08 8.48 -31.05
N GLN A 75 -1.02 9.03 -30.58
CA GLN A 75 -1.23 10.47 -30.49
C GLN A 75 -1.65 10.83 -29.07
N ALA A 76 -1.01 11.86 -28.53
CA ALA A 76 -1.43 12.45 -27.27
C ALA A 76 -2.90 12.87 -27.35
N ARG A 77 -3.65 12.60 -26.29
CA ARG A 77 -5.03 13.05 -26.17
C ARG A 77 -5.29 13.58 -24.77
N LYS A 78 -6.21 14.54 -24.65
CA LYS A 78 -6.66 15.03 -23.36
C LYS A 78 -7.59 14.03 -22.69
N MET A 79 -7.48 13.89 -21.38
CA MET A 79 -8.49 13.25 -20.55
C MET A 79 -9.81 14.02 -20.67
N VAL A 80 -10.91 13.29 -20.74
CA VAL A 80 -12.26 13.86 -20.79
C VAL A 80 -13.10 13.31 -19.65
N LYS A 81 -14.14 14.04 -19.24
CA LYS A 81 -15.01 13.63 -18.13
C LYS A 81 -15.59 12.21 -18.29
N SER A 82 -15.90 11.79 -19.51
CA SER A 82 -16.43 10.45 -19.79
C SER A 82 -15.41 9.33 -19.55
N ASP A 83 -14.12 9.63 -19.50
CA ASP A 83 -13.10 8.65 -19.11
C ASP A 83 -13.35 8.14 -17.69
N TYR A 84 -13.86 8.99 -16.79
CA TYR A 84 -14.20 8.59 -15.44
C TYR A 84 -15.18 7.42 -15.43
N ALA A 85 -16.23 7.45 -16.24
CA ALA A 85 -17.18 6.34 -16.31
C ALA A 85 -16.61 5.10 -17.00
N LYS A 86 -15.55 5.25 -17.80
CA LYS A 86 -14.98 4.18 -18.62
C LYS A 86 -13.96 3.33 -17.88
N TYR A 87 -13.08 3.93 -17.09
CA TYR A 87 -11.95 3.22 -16.49
C TYR A 87 -12.20 2.84 -15.02
N ASP A 88 -11.68 1.68 -14.62
CA ASP A 88 -11.74 1.19 -13.24
C ASP A 88 -10.64 1.81 -12.37
N TYR A 89 -9.53 2.21 -12.99
CA TYR A 89 -8.39 2.88 -12.35
C TYR A 89 -7.92 4.04 -13.22
N ILE A 90 -7.78 5.22 -12.62
CA ILE A 90 -7.27 6.43 -13.24
C ILE A 90 -6.04 6.87 -12.44
N VAL A 91 -4.87 6.84 -13.06
CA VAL A 91 -3.60 6.87 -12.34
C VAL A 91 -2.73 8.02 -12.81
N GLY A 92 -2.51 9.00 -11.92
CA GLY A 92 -1.65 10.16 -12.12
C GLY A 92 -0.21 9.91 -11.69
N MET A 93 0.73 10.71 -12.20
CA MET A 93 2.16 10.56 -11.93
C MET A 93 2.63 11.36 -10.72
N ASP A 94 2.05 12.55 -10.52
CA ASP A 94 2.41 13.50 -9.49
C ASP A 94 1.15 14.11 -8.84
N GLU A 95 1.35 14.98 -7.84
CA GLU A 95 0.27 15.68 -7.15
C GLU A 95 -0.52 16.63 -8.07
N GLU A 96 0.13 17.33 -9.00
CA GLU A 96 -0.54 18.21 -9.96
C GLU A 96 -1.49 17.45 -10.87
N ASN A 97 -1.06 16.31 -11.40
CA ASN A 97 -1.91 15.41 -12.20
C ASN A 97 -3.09 14.93 -11.37
N PHE A 98 -2.90 14.61 -10.09
CA PHE A 98 -3.98 14.20 -9.20
C PHE A 98 -5.06 15.27 -9.06
N PHE A 99 -4.65 16.53 -8.83
CA PHE A 99 -5.59 17.65 -8.77
C PHE A 99 -6.29 17.91 -10.10
N ASP A 100 -5.56 17.91 -11.20
CA ASP A 100 -6.10 18.15 -12.54
C ASP A 100 -7.10 17.06 -12.97
N MET A 101 -6.76 15.79 -12.75
CA MET A 101 -7.66 14.67 -13.01
C MET A 101 -8.97 14.84 -12.25
N ASN A 102 -8.88 15.15 -10.95
CA ASN A 102 -10.05 15.35 -10.09
C ASN A 102 -10.93 16.51 -10.58
N HIS A 103 -10.31 17.58 -11.09
CA HIS A 103 -11.03 18.69 -11.70
C HIS A 103 -11.74 18.26 -13.00
N ILE A 104 -11.03 17.53 -13.88
CA ILE A 104 -11.56 17.06 -15.17
C ILE A 104 -12.70 16.05 -14.99
N SER A 105 -12.60 15.15 -14.01
CA SER A 105 -13.63 14.16 -13.68
C SER A 105 -14.83 14.76 -12.94
N ALA A 106 -14.69 15.98 -12.42
CA ALA A 106 -15.63 16.63 -11.50
C ALA A 106 -15.78 15.86 -10.16
N GLY A 107 -14.65 15.36 -9.66
CA GLY A 107 -14.52 14.64 -8.39
C GLY A 107 -14.38 13.13 -8.55
N ASP A 108 -14.01 12.47 -7.45
CA ASP A 108 -13.75 11.02 -7.40
C ASP A 108 -14.69 10.27 -6.42
N PRO A 109 -16.01 10.20 -6.69
CA PRO A 109 -16.97 9.55 -5.81
C PRO A 109 -16.73 8.04 -5.65
N GLU A 110 -16.20 7.37 -6.68
CA GLU A 110 -15.92 5.93 -6.68
C GLU A 110 -14.53 5.57 -6.14
N ARG A 111 -13.71 6.57 -5.77
CA ARG A 111 -12.34 6.38 -5.27
C ARG A 111 -11.46 5.58 -6.22
N LYS A 112 -11.44 5.98 -7.48
CA LYS A 112 -10.68 5.33 -8.55
C LYS A 112 -9.55 6.17 -9.13
N GLU A 113 -9.33 7.37 -8.60
CA GLU A 113 -8.15 8.18 -8.90
C GLU A 113 -7.01 7.85 -7.92
N TYR A 114 -5.81 7.63 -8.43
CA TYR A 114 -4.64 7.26 -7.64
C TYR A 114 -3.38 7.96 -8.13
N LYS A 115 -2.41 8.19 -7.23
CA LYS A 115 -1.02 8.44 -7.62
C LYS A 115 -0.32 7.12 -7.88
N LEU A 116 0.50 7.02 -8.92
CA LEU A 116 1.15 5.77 -9.31
C LEU A 116 2.01 5.16 -8.19
N LEU A 117 2.79 5.98 -7.48
CA LEU A 117 3.64 5.47 -6.39
C LEU A 117 2.86 5.15 -5.10
N SER A 118 1.59 5.53 -4.98
CA SER A 118 0.75 5.11 -3.84
C SER A 118 0.57 3.60 -3.76
N PHE A 119 0.66 2.90 -4.90
CA PHE A 119 0.60 1.44 -4.95
C PHE A 119 1.83 0.77 -4.33
N THR A 120 2.97 1.49 -4.20
CA THR A 120 4.19 0.99 -3.56
C THR A 120 4.24 1.31 -2.06
N GLY A 121 3.19 1.94 -1.51
CA GLY A 121 3.17 2.47 -0.15
C GLY A 121 3.87 3.83 -0.01
N SER A 122 4.25 4.46 -1.13
CA SER A 122 4.91 5.77 -1.14
C SER A 122 3.93 6.90 -1.47
N MET A 123 4.08 8.04 -0.81
CA MET A 123 3.35 9.27 -1.16
C MET A 123 4.14 10.18 -2.12
N MET A 124 5.32 9.75 -2.56
CA MET A 124 6.16 10.50 -3.49
C MET A 124 5.53 10.60 -4.88
N ASP A 125 6.02 11.54 -5.65
CA ASP A 125 5.65 11.75 -7.04
C ASP A 125 6.67 11.11 -7.97
N VAL A 126 6.24 10.78 -9.19
CA VAL A 126 7.16 10.46 -10.28
C VAL A 126 7.65 11.78 -10.87
N ASP A 127 8.93 12.08 -10.67
CA ASP A 127 9.58 13.26 -11.22
C ASP A 127 9.33 13.37 -12.74
N ASP A 128 9.01 14.57 -13.20
CA ASP A 128 8.77 14.79 -14.63
C ASP A 128 10.09 14.88 -15.40
N PRO A 129 10.41 13.87 -16.24
CA PRO A 129 11.66 13.83 -16.97
C PRO A 129 11.78 14.94 -18.02
N TRP A 130 10.68 15.60 -18.39
CA TRP A 130 10.71 16.78 -19.25
C TRP A 130 11.48 17.93 -18.62
N TYR A 131 11.34 18.12 -17.31
CA TYR A 131 11.98 19.20 -16.55
C TYR A 131 13.31 18.76 -15.92
N THR A 132 13.40 17.54 -15.41
CA THR A 132 14.64 17.04 -14.79
C THR A 132 15.68 16.60 -15.83
N GLY A 133 15.24 16.17 -17.01
CA GLY A 133 16.09 15.52 -18.01
C GLY A 133 16.44 14.07 -17.69
N ASP A 134 15.98 13.53 -16.55
CA ASP A 134 16.29 12.18 -16.09
C ASP A 134 15.16 11.20 -16.41
N PHE A 135 15.18 10.70 -17.65
CA PHE A 135 14.19 9.73 -18.13
C PHE A 135 14.38 8.34 -17.52
N GLU A 136 15.59 8.00 -17.07
CA GLU A 136 15.87 6.69 -16.47
C GLU A 136 15.28 6.63 -15.06
N ALA A 137 15.47 7.66 -14.23
CA ALA A 137 14.85 7.73 -12.91
C ALA A 137 13.32 7.65 -13.00
N ALA A 138 12.72 8.42 -13.91
CA ALA A 138 11.28 8.36 -14.16
C ALA A 138 10.83 6.95 -14.59
N TYR A 139 11.59 6.28 -15.46
CA TYR A 139 11.29 4.90 -15.86
C TYR A 139 11.29 3.93 -14.68
N GLN A 140 12.31 3.99 -13.81
CA GLN A 140 12.41 3.10 -12.65
C GLN A 140 11.22 3.29 -11.69
N ASP A 141 10.84 4.53 -11.41
CA ASP A 141 9.68 4.82 -10.56
C ASP A 141 8.37 4.36 -11.21
N ILE A 142 8.19 4.61 -12.51
CA ILE A 142 7.01 4.15 -13.25
C ILE A 142 6.93 2.63 -13.25
N TYR A 143 8.04 1.94 -13.52
CA TYR A 143 8.08 0.48 -13.55
C TYR A 143 7.68 -0.10 -12.19
N ARG A 144 8.28 0.39 -11.11
CA ARG A 144 7.95 -0.02 -9.73
C ARG A 144 6.47 0.22 -9.42
N GLY A 145 5.94 1.36 -9.82
CA GLY A 145 4.52 1.69 -9.62
C GLY A 145 3.57 0.80 -10.42
N CYS A 146 3.87 0.55 -11.69
CA CYS A 146 3.09 -0.34 -12.57
C CYS A 146 3.08 -1.78 -12.06
N GLU A 147 4.23 -2.29 -11.62
CA GLU A 147 4.33 -3.64 -11.02
C GLU A 147 3.48 -3.74 -9.74
N ALA A 148 3.58 -2.74 -8.86
CA ALA A 148 2.78 -2.70 -7.63
C ALA A 148 1.26 -2.58 -7.90
N LEU A 149 0.86 -1.79 -8.91
CA LEU A 149 -0.52 -1.67 -9.35
C LEU A 149 -1.07 -3.01 -9.85
N ILE A 150 -0.38 -3.68 -10.77
CA ILE A 150 -0.82 -4.98 -11.29
C ILE A 150 -0.87 -6.02 -10.17
N ASN A 151 0.13 -6.04 -9.29
CA ASN A 151 0.11 -6.91 -8.11
C ASN A 151 -1.11 -6.65 -7.21
N LYS A 152 -1.50 -5.38 -7.01
CA LYS A 152 -2.70 -5.04 -6.24
C LYS A 152 -3.96 -5.51 -6.95
N ILE A 153 -4.10 -5.27 -8.25
CA ILE A 153 -5.28 -5.66 -9.03
C ILE A 153 -5.43 -7.19 -9.08
N GLU A 154 -4.32 -7.92 -9.20
CA GLU A 154 -4.34 -9.39 -9.27
C GLU A 154 -4.57 -10.05 -7.91
N LYS A 155 -4.02 -9.49 -6.83
CA LYS A 155 -4.28 -9.97 -5.47
C LYS A 155 -5.69 -9.58 -4.99
N SER A 156 -6.20 -8.46 -5.46
CA SER A 156 -7.48 -7.91 -5.04
C SER A 156 -8.54 -8.20 -6.10
N GLY A 157 -9.26 -9.31 -5.95
CA GLY A 157 -10.69 -9.24 -6.25
C GLY A 157 -11.25 -8.01 -5.53
N LYS A 158 -12.07 -7.19 -6.20
CA LYS A 158 -12.55 -5.89 -5.69
C LYS A 158 -12.91 -6.02 -4.19
N PRO A 159 -12.18 -5.35 -3.27
CA PRO A 159 -12.34 -5.62 -1.85
C PRO A 159 -13.77 -5.28 -1.45
N LYS A 160 -14.45 -6.24 -0.81
CA LYS A 160 -15.86 -6.07 -0.42
C LYS A 160 -16.04 -5.05 0.71
N SER A 161 -14.96 -4.66 1.38
CA SER A 161 -14.96 -3.67 2.46
C SER A 161 -13.59 -3.03 2.65
N ASN A 162 -13.53 -1.94 3.43
CA ASN A 162 -12.29 -1.28 3.84
C ASN A 162 -11.70 -1.84 5.15
N TYR A 163 -12.17 -2.99 5.64
CA TYR A 163 -11.65 -3.61 6.86
C TYR A 163 -10.56 -4.63 6.53
N ALA A 164 -9.39 -4.47 7.16
CA ALA A 164 -8.36 -5.49 7.19
C ALA A 164 -8.59 -6.43 8.39
N VAL A 165 -8.37 -7.73 8.18
CA VAL A 165 -8.29 -8.70 9.28
C VAL A 165 -6.88 -8.59 9.88
N THR A 166 -6.80 -8.22 11.16
CA THR A 166 -5.53 -8.03 11.84
C THR A 166 -4.88 -9.38 12.18
N GLY A 167 -3.59 -9.36 12.52
CA GLY A 167 -2.82 -10.56 12.88
C GLY A 167 -3.11 -11.16 14.26
N LEU A 168 -4.29 -10.94 14.85
CA LEU A 168 -4.68 -11.43 16.18
C LEU A 168 -5.93 -12.30 16.09
N TYR A 169 -5.81 -13.56 16.49
CA TYR A 169 -6.86 -14.56 16.34
C TYR A 169 -7.05 -15.34 17.64
N PHE A 170 -8.31 -15.57 18.02
CA PHE A 170 -8.68 -16.42 19.15
C PHE A 170 -9.46 -17.62 18.61
N TYR A 171 -9.02 -18.82 18.96
CA TYR A 171 -9.66 -20.05 18.52
C TYR A 171 -10.01 -20.94 19.71
N PRO A 172 -11.08 -21.75 19.60
CA PRO A 172 -11.40 -22.76 20.60
C PRO A 172 -10.35 -23.87 20.62
N ALA A 173 -10.42 -24.71 21.67
CA ALA A 173 -9.66 -25.94 21.72
C ALA A 173 -9.94 -26.82 20.47
N GLY A 174 -8.90 -27.46 19.93
CA GLY A 174 -9.00 -28.28 18.71
C GLY A 174 -8.61 -27.56 17.41
N VAL A 175 -8.26 -26.28 17.46
CA VAL A 175 -7.82 -25.52 16.27
C VAL A 175 -6.68 -26.17 15.49
N SER A 176 -5.75 -26.85 16.17
CA SER A 176 -4.61 -27.52 15.54
C SER A 176 -5.03 -28.63 14.58
N GLU A 177 -6.07 -29.40 14.92
CA GLU A 177 -6.60 -30.47 14.06
C GLU A 177 -7.30 -29.89 12.84
N LYS A 178 -8.02 -28.77 13.02
CA LYS A 178 -8.69 -28.08 11.93
C LYS A 178 -7.68 -27.40 11.00
N ALA A 179 -6.63 -26.79 11.56
CA ALA A 179 -5.52 -26.20 10.79
C ALA A 179 -4.79 -27.24 9.94
N ALA A 180 -4.63 -28.48 10.41
CA ALA A 180 -4.01 -29.57 9.66
C ALA A 180 -4.81 -29.99 8.40
N GLN A 181 -6.09 -29.63 8.32
CA GLN A 181 -6.95 -29.92 7.16
C GLN A 181 -6.86 -28.82 6.08
N VAL A 182 -6.24 -27.68 6.38
CA VAL A 182 -6.11 -26.56 5.44
C VAL A 182 -5.19 -26.95 4.30
N LYS A 183 -5.69 -26.81 3.07
CA LYS A 183 -4.91 -27.08 1.87
C LYS A 183 -4.05 -25.87 1.50
N PRO A 184 -2.83 -26.08 0.96
CA PRO A 184 -2.01 -24.99 0.45
C PRO A 184 -2.74 -24.16 -0.61
N SER A 185 -2.54 -22.85 -0.59
CA SER A 185 -3.06 -21.92 -1.58
C SER A 185 -2.32 -22.04 -2.91
N ALA A 186 -2.74 -21.24 -3.91
CA ALA A 186 -2.02 -21.11 -5.18
C ALA A 186 -0.55 -20.66 -5.01
N ARG A 187 -0.21 -20.06 -3.86
CA ARG A 187 1.17 -19.66 -3.50
C ARG A 187 1.95 -20.74 -2.77
N GLY A 188 1.34 -21.91 -2.51
CA GLY A 188 1.94 -23.01 -1.76
C GLY A 188 1.93 -22.81 -0.23
N GLU A 189 1.25 -21.79 0.27
CA GLU A 189 1.18 -21.46 1.70
C GLU A 189 -0.10 -21.99 2.35
N VAL A 190 -0.04 -22.34 3.63
CA VAL A 190 -1.21 -22.70 4.44
C VAL A 190 -1.78 -21.40 5.03
N GLU A 191 -2.86 -20.91 4.44
CA GLU A 191 -3.38 -19.57 4.72
C GLU A 191 -4.26 -19.55 5.98
N ILE A 192 -4.02 -18.57 6.86
CA ILE A 192 -4.89 -18.33 8.02
C ILE A 192 -6.32 -17.95 7.62
N THR A 193 -6.49 -17.32 6.46
CA THR A 193 -7.81 -16.96 5.91
C THR A 193 -8.63 -18.18 5.54
N SER A 194 -8.00 -19.26 5.06
CA SER A 194 -8.68 -20.54 4.82
C SER A 194 -9.16 -21.16 6.13
N LEU A 195 -8.37 -21.09 7.20
CA LEU A 195 -8.79 -21.56 8.52
C LEU A 195 -9.97 -20.73 9.06
N ASN A 196 -9.89 -19.40 8.95
CA ASN A 196 -10.98 -18.50 9.31
C ASN A 196 -12.27 -18.81 8.53
N ASP A 197 -12.16 -19.07 7.22
CA ASP A 197 -13.31 -19.43 6.38
C ASP A 197 -13.96 -20.74 6.84
N MET A 198 -13.17 -21.74 7.25
CA MET A 198 -13.74 -22.96 7.84
C MET A 198 -14.51 -22.70 9.14
N TYR A 199 -14.13 -21.70 9.95
CA TYR A 199 -14.92 -21.30 11.14
C TYR A 199 -16.13 -20.45 10.78
N LEU A 200 -16.02 -19.62 9.73
CA LEU A 200 -17.14 -18.85 9.20
C LEU A 200 -18.23 -19.77 8.62
N GLN A 201 -17.84 -20.82 7.90
CA GLN A 201 -18.76 -21.83 7.34
C GLN A 201 -19.49 -22.63 8.44
N ASP A 202 -18.84 -22.81 9.59
CA ASP A 202 -19.43 -23.47 10.77
C ASP A 202 -20.25 -22.50 11.65
N ASP A 203 -20.44 -21.24 11.21
CA ASP A 203 -21.11 -20.17 11.96
C ASP A 203 -20.49 -19.91 13.36
N ASN A 204 -19.18 -20.18 13.49
CA ASN A 204 -18.42 -20.09 14.72
C ASN A 204 -17.26 -19.09 14.59
N LEU A 205 -17.51 -17.98 13.90
CA LEU A 205 -16.56 -16.89 13.74
C LEU A 205 -17.20 -15.58 14.22
N GLY A 206 -16.69 -15.04 15.33
CA GLY A 206 -17.01 -13.70 15.80
C GLY A 206 -15.99 -12.68 15.33
N VAL A 207 -16.44 -11.48 14.95
CA VAL A 207 -15.57 -10.36 14.57
C VAL A 207 -15.76 -9.19 15.53
N GLN A 208 -14.65 -8.67 16.06
CA GLN A 208 -14.63 -7.44 16.84
C GLN A 208 -13.97 -6.33 16.02
N LEU A 209 -14.71 -5.25 15.76
CA LEU A 209 -14.16 -4.10 15.03
C LEU A 209 -13.32 -3.23 15.97
N LEU A 210 -12.07 -2.98 15.59
CA LEU A 210 -11.20 -2.01 16.24
C LEU A 210 -11.50 -0.61 15.67
N GLY A 211 -12.38 0.11 16.37
CA GLY A 211 -12.84 1.43 15.96
C GLY A 211 -11.87 2.57 16.29
N ARG A 212 -12.40 3.79 16.34
CA ARG A 212 -11.65 4.99 16.68
C ARG A 212 -10.94 4.84 18.03
N GLY A 213 -9.64 5.15 18.08
CA GLY A 213 -8.81 5.08 19.28
C GLY A 213 -7.83 3.91 19.30
N TYR A 214 -8.01 2.92 18.43
CA TYR A 214 -7.03 1.86 18.21
C TYR A 214 -6.04 2.25 17.12
N ALA A 215 -4.77 1.89 17.31
CA ALA A 215 -3.76 1.89 16.26
C ALA A 215 -3.33 0.44 16.00
N TRP A 216 -3.45 0.01 14.75
CA TRP A 216 -2.91 -1.25 14.29
C TRP A 216 -1.82 -0.96 13.25
N LEU A 217 -0.64 -1.51 13.47
CA LEU A 217 0.56 -1.25 12.70
C LEU A 217 1.17 -2.60 12.31
N ASP A 218 1.45 -2.78 11.03
CA ASP A 218 2.20 -3.92 10.51
C ASP A 218 3.59 -3.42 10.08
N THR A 219 4.66 -4.08 10.54
CA THR A 219 6.04 -3.65 10.28
C THR A 219 6.67 -4.42 9.10
N GLY A 220 5.86 -4.81 8.11
CA GLY A 220 6.29 -5.60 6.96
C GLY A 220 7.18 -4.86 5.95
N THR A 221 7.30 -3.53 6.05
CA THR A 221 8.19 -2.69 5.22
C THR A 221 9.08 -1.80 6.07
N MET A 222 10.22 -1.36 5.52
CA MET A 222 11.14 -0.44 6.21
C MET A 222 10.45 0.86 6.64
N GLN A 223 9.58 1.41 5.80
CA GLN A 223 8.82 2.61 6.14
C GLN A 223 7.85 2.36 7.29
N SER A 224 7.05 1.29 7.20
CA SER A 224 6.09 0.94 8.25
C SER A 224 6.74 0.65 9.61
N LEU A 225 7.97 0.12 9.60
CA LEU A 225 8.77 -0.08 10.81
C LEU A 225 9.19 1.24 11.45
N VAL A 226 9.60 2.22 10.64
CA VAL A 226 9.95 3.57 11.12
C VAL A 226 8.71 4.25 11.70
N ASP A 227 7.58 4.17 11.00
CA ASP A 227 6.32 4.77 11.47
C ASP A 227 5.86 4.16 12.80
N ALA A 228 5.94 2.84 12.93
CA ALA A 228 5.61 2.15 14.17
C ALA A 228 6.55 2.54 15.33
N SER A 229 7.85 2.65 15.05
CA SER A 229 8.85 3.07 16.04
C SER A 229 8.59 4.49 16.53
N ASN A 230 8.27 5.40 15.61
CA ASN A 230 7.92 6.79 15.93
C ASN A 230 6.62 6.88 16.74
N TYR A 231 5.63 6.04 16.42
CA TYR A 231 4.36 5.98 17.15
C TYR A 231 4.59 5.58 18.62
N VAL A 232 5.33 4.49 18.86
CA VAL A 232 5.66 4.04 20.22
C VAL A 232 6.43 5.12 20.98
N LYS A 233 7.50 5.65 20.37
CA LYS A 233 8.31 6.71 21.00
C LYS A 233 7.48 7.92 21.41
N MET A 234 6.56 8.36 20.55
CA MET A 234 5.71 9.52 20.82
C MET A 234 4.77 9.28 22.01
N ILE A 235 4.22 8.07 22.14
CA ILE A 235 3.39 7.69 23.29
C ILE A 235 4.23 7.72 24.57
N GLU A 236 5.38 7.07 24.56
CA GLU A 236 6.23 6.96 25.75
C GLU A 236 6.72 8.34 26.23
N GLU A 237 7.14 9.21 25.32
CA GLU A 237 7.61 10.56 25.65
C GLU A 237 6.50 11.47 26.21
N ARG A 238 5.27 11.36 25.71
CA ARG A 238 4.17 12.24 26.12
C ARG A 238 3.40 11.75 27.33
N GLN A 239 3.27 10.44 27.51
CA GLN A 239 2.48 9.85 28.58
C GLN A 239 3.36 9.33 29.74
N GLY A 240 4.68 9.24 29.54
CA GLY A 240 5.61 8.79 30.58
C GLY A 240 5.40 7.33 30.98
N VAL A 241 4.81 6.53 30.11
CA VAL A 241 4.57 5.09 30.27
C VAL A 241 5.39 4.33 29.25
N SER A 242 5.85 3.12 29.59
CA SER A 242 6.44 2.22 28.60
C SER A 242 5.36 1.37 27.95
N VAL A 243 5.39 1.24 26.63
CA VAL A 243 4.42 0.42 25.90
C VAL A 243 4.93 -1.02 25.85
N SER A 244 4.07 -1.98 26.17
CA SER A 244 4.36 -3.43 26.07
C SER A 244 5.54 -3.91 26.93
N ALA A 245 5.72 -3.37 28.13
CA ALA A 245 6.73 -3.84 29.09
C ALA A 245 6.30 -5.17 29.75
N PRO A 246 6.93 -6.33 29.42
CA PRO A 246 6.47 -7.63 29.90
C PRO A 246 6.56 -7.81 31.42
N GLU A 247 7.55 -7.22 32.08
CA GLU A 247 7.71 -7.33 33.54
C GLU A 247 6.62 -6.56 34.29
N GLU A 248 6.23 -5.39 33.77
CA GLU A 248 5.10 -4.63 34.28
C GLU A 248 3.79 -5.41 34.10
N ILE A 249 3.55 -5.95 32.89
CA ILE A 249 2.36 -6.77 32.60
C ILE A 249 2.31 -7.98 33.55
N ALA A 250 3.42 -8.69 33.71
CA ALA A 250 3.50 -9.85 34.61
C ALA A 250 3.22 -9.47 36.06
N TYR A 251 3.71 -8.32 36.54
CA TYR A 251 3.47 -7.84 37.89
C TYR A 251 2.00 -7.42 38.10
N VAL A 252 1.42 -6.66 37.17
CA VAL A 252 0.01 -6.23 37.22
C VAL A 252 -0.95 -7.43 37.22
N HIS A 253 -0.63 -8.48 36.47
CA HIS A 253 -1.39 -9.73 36.46
C HIS A 253 -1.03 -10.71 37.58
N GLY A 254 -0.07 -10.38 38.45
CA GLY A 254 0.33 -11.21 39.59
C GLY A 254 1.10 -12.48 39.23
N TRP A 255 1.71 -12.54 38.05
CA TRP A 255 2.58 -13.65 37.65
C TRP A 255 3.97 -13.58 38.30
N ILE A 256 4.41 -12.36 38.65
CA ILE A 256 5.61 -12.10 39.43
C ILE A 256 5.30 -11.22 40.63
N ASP A 257 6.10 -11.35 41.67
CA ASP A 257 6.02 -10.47 42.84
C ASP A 257 6.86 -9.19 42.68
N LYS A 258 6.75 -8.32 43.69
CA LYS A 258 7.46 -7.03 43.73
C LYS A 258 8.98 -7.18 43.75
N ASP A 259 9.50 -8.20 44.42
CA ASP A 259 10.94 -8.39 44.56
C ASP A 259 11.54 -8.84 43.22
N GLN A 260 10.83 -9.71 42.49
CA GLN A 260 11.17 -10.11 41.12
C GLN A 260 11.17 -8.91 40.16
N LEU A 261 10.16 -8.02 40.26
CA LEU A 261 10.11 -6.81 39.43
C LEU A 261 11.28 -5.85 39.76
N LEU A 262 11.61 -5.68 41.03
CA LEU A 262 12.75 -4.85 41.44
C LEU A 262 14.09 -5.43 40.99
N GLU A 263 14.23 -6.76 40.99
CA GLU A 263 15.42 -7.43 40.49
C GLU A 263 15.58 -7.22 38.97
N ALA A 264 14.50 -7.34 38.21
CA ALA A 264 14.49 -7.00 36.79
C ALA A 264 14.88 -5.53 36.56
N ALA A 265 14.32 -4.59 37.34
CA ALA A 265 14.67 -3.18 37.26
C ALA A 265 16.17 -2.91 37.51
N LYS A 266 16.81 -3.66 38.42
CA LYS A 266 18.27 -3.55 38.67
C LYS A 266 19.09 -3.96 37.45
N HIS A 267 18.67 -4.98 36.70
CA HIS A 267 19.39 -5.43 35.49
C HIS A 267 19.49 -4.30 34.45
N TYR A 268 18.42 -3.51 34.31
CA TYR A 268 18.37 -2.35 33.42
C TYR A 268 18.99 -1.07 34.02
N GLY A 269 19.38 -1.11 35.29
CA GLY A 269 20.15 -0.07 35.97
C GLY A 269 19.52 1.33 35.91
N LYS A 270 20.28 2.30 35.40
CA LYS A 270 19.87 3.73 35.32
C LYS A 270 19.14 4.09 34.02
N SER A 271 18.85 3.11 33.16
CA SER A 271 18.12 3.35 31.90
C SER A 271 16.70 3.88 32.17
N PRO A 272 16.07 4.56 31.19
CA PRO A 272 14.67 4.95 31.28
C PRO A 272 13.74 3.77 31.63
N TYR A 273 14.00 2.59 31.03
CA TYR A 273 13.23 1.37 31.27
C TYR A 273 13.38 0.86 32.72
N GLY A 274 14.60 0.79 33.26
CA GLY A 274 14.82 0.39 34.65
C GLY A 274 14.19 1.35 35.66
N LYS A 275 14.18 2.66 35.36
CA LYS A 275 13.47 3.67 36.17
C LYS A 275 11.95 3.49 36.11
N HIS A 276 11.41 3.15 34.95
CA HIS A 276 9.99 2.85 34.77
C HIS A 276 9.56 1.64 35.62
N LEU A 277 10.24 0.50 35.48
CA LEU A 277 9.94 -0.71 36.26
C LEU A 277 10.00 -0.48 37.78
N LYS A 278 10.98 0.30 38.24
CA LYS A 278 11.06 0.71 39.65
C LYS A 278 9.86 1.58 40.07
N SER A 279 9.42 2.49 39.20
CA SER A 279 8.25 3.34 39.46
C SER A 279 6.96 2.54 39.53
N VAL A 280 6.83 1.48 38.71
CA VAL A 280 5.73 0.51 38.78
C VAL A 280 5.74 -0.24 40.12
N ALA A 281 6.88 -0.81 40.54
CA ALA A 281 7.02 -1.53 41.81
C ALA A 281 6.74 -0.64 43.05
N GLU A 282 6.99 0.66 42.92
CA GLU A 282 6.72 1.67 43.95
C GLU A 282 5.27 2.21 43.91
N GLY A 283 4.44 1.77 42.96
CA GLY A 283 3.04 2.20 42.83
C GLY A 283 2.88 3.66 42.36
N LYS A 284 3.88 4.20 41.67
CA LYS A 284 3.88 5.59 41.17
C LYS A 284 3.22 5.75 39.80
N VAL A 285 3.11 4.66 39.04
CA VAL A 285 2.37 4.61 37.77
C VAL A 285 0.89 4.41 38.07
N ARG A 286 0.03 5.27 37.53
CA ARG A 286 -1.44 5.17 37.65
C ARG A 286 -2.00 4.87 36.26
N TYR A 287 -2.84 3.83 36.17
CA TYR A 287 -3.54 3.41 34.96
C TYR A 287 -4.96 3.96 34.94
#